data_AF-A0A2X2IN82-F1
#
_entry.id   AF-A0A2X2IN82-F1
#
_cell.length_a   1.000
_cell.length_b   1.000
_cell.length_c   1.000
_cell.angle_alpha   90.00
_cell.angle_beta   90.00
_cell.angle_gamma   90.00
#
_symmetry.space_group_name_H-M   'P 1'
#
loop_
_entity.id
_entity.type
_entity.pdbx_description
1 polymer ?
#
loop_
_entity_poly.entity_id
_entity_poly.type
_entity_poly.pdbx_seq_one_letter_code
_entity_poly.pdbx_strand_id
1 'polypeptide(L)'
;MKKITGLFASILIFLFACKKDNYKVDGGKSDANVNQTTYDFLKQHGSFDSLVKIIDRAGIKDIVNSDVTFFATSDYGVRDYVAAKKQQRIIEVGNENIQFGINNIPVKELRDSMMIYLFDGKITRENLSPDNKYFVSKLGAIPNVRFNIKLRRTRDYSDYLDYVDYLNFTKVIGTLDAEEPDYNAIPKDQLDKSYDCQTSGIRTTTGVLHVLQNTHRLFFNAGKMAD
;
A
#
# COMPACT_ATOMS: atom_id res chain seq x y z
N MET A 1 54.80 22.59 22.03
CA MET A 1 53.50 23.29 22.05
C MET A 1 52.92 23.30 20.63
N LYS A 2 51.60 23.10 20.44
CA LYS A 2 50.83 23.08 19.15
C LYS A 2 50.38 21.74 18.54
N LYS A 3 50.50 20.58 19.20
CA LYS A 3 49.92 19.31 18.65
C LYS A 3 48.90 18.59 19.53
N ILE A 4 48.59 19.10 20.73
CA ILE A 4 47.63 18.46 21.65
C ILE A 4 46.27 19.18 21.67
N THR A 5 46.18 20.39 21.13
CA THR A 5 44.96 21.20 21.16
C THR A 5 43.89 20.77 20.14
N GLY A 6 44.23 19.93 19.16
CA GLY A 6 43.29 19.47 18.12
C GLY A 6 42.43 18.26 18.50
N LEU A 7 42.87 17.46 19.47
CA LEU A 7 42.18 16.21 19.83
C LEU A 7 41.08 16.42 20.89
N PHE A 8 41.19 17.47 21.71
CA PHE A 8 40.18 17.80 22.73
C PHE A 8 38.95 18.51 22.15
N ALA A 9 39.06 19.17 20.99
CA ALA A 9 37.95 19.87 20.36
C ALA A 9 36.97 18.91 19.64
N SER A 10 37.44 17.77 19.13
CA SER A 10 36.57 16.78 18.45
C SER A 10 35.78 15.88 19.42
N ILE A 11 36.20 15.75 20.68
CA ILE A 11 35.49 14.94 21.70
C ILE A 11 34.29 15.69 22.29
N LEU A 12 34.31 17.02 22.31
CA LEU A 12 33.21 17.84 22.85
C LEU A 12 31.97 17.90 21.94
N ILE A 13 32.10 17.58 20.65
CA ILE A 13 30.98 17.60 19.69
C ILE A 13 30.08 16.36 19.85
N PHE A 14 30.59 15.25 20.39
CA PHE A 14 29.80 14.02 20.59
C PHE A 14 28.88 14.06 21.81
N LEU A 15 29.08 15.00 22.75
CA LEU A 15 28.25 15.11 23.97
C LEU A 15 27.00 15.99 23.79
N PHE A 16 26.90 16.72 22.67
CA PHE A 16 25.70 17.47 22.27
C PHE A 16 24.90 16.78 21.17
N ALA A 17 25.10 15.47 20.97
CA ALA A 17 24.13 14.65 20.25
C ALA A 17 22.83 14.64 21.07
N CYS A 18 21.93 15.55 20.66
CA CYS A 18 20.56 15.72 21.11
C CYS A 18 19.95 14.45 21.75
N LYS A 19 19.83 14.45 23.08
CA LYS A 19 18.77 13.70 23.76
C LYS A 19 17.42 14.32 23.37
N LYS A 20 16.95 14.02 22.17
CA LYS A 20 15.54 14.25 21.79
C LYS A 20 14.78 13.01 22.24
N ASP A 21 14.56 12.86 23.54
CA ASP A 21 13.66 11.81 24.05
C ASP A 21 12.19 12.28 24.05
N ASN A 22 11.94 13.58 23.80
CA ASN A 22 10.60 14.18 23.81
C ASN A 22 9.86 14.23 22.45
N TYR A 23 10.41 13.71 21.36
CA TYR A 23 9.66 13.66 20.07
C TYR A 23 8.78 12.40 19.93
N LYS A 24 8.91 11.44 20.85
CA LYS A 24 8.28 10.11 20.73
C LYS A 24 6.80 10.06 21.14
N VAL A 25 6.23 11.19 21.57
CA VAL A 25 4.82 11.28 21.94
C VAL A 25 4.24 12.60 21.41
N ASP A 26 4.27 12.80 20.10
CA ASP A 26 3.37 13.77 19.48
C ASP A 26 1.95 13.16 19.46
N GLY A 27 1.27 13.24 20.60
CA GLY A 27 -0.13 12.91 20.76
C GLY A 27 -1.06 14.07 20.35
N GLY A 28 -0.55 15.03 19.58
CA GLY A 28 -1.34 16.13 19.03
C GLY A 28 -2.52 15.61 18.20
N LYS A 29 -3.57 16.43 18.10
CA LYS A 29 -4.73 16.13 17.26
C LYS A 29 -4.29 16.15 15.79
N SER A 30 -4.00 14.98 15.25
CA SER A 30 -3.71 14.81 13.83
C SER A 30 -4.95 15.18 13.00
N ASP A 31 -4.79 16.10 12.06
CA ASP A 31 -5.82 16.40 11.06
C ASP A 31 -5.62 15.47 9.86
N ALA A 32 -6.64 14.65 9.60
CA ALA A 32 -6.63 13.72 8.50
C ALA A 32 -6.90 14.38 7.13
N ASN A 33 -7.35 15.65 7.12
CA ASN A 33 -7.74 16.34 5.89
C ASN A 33 -6.53 16.91 5.15
N VAL A 34 -6.38 16.46 3.91
CA VAL A 34 -5.45 17.04 2.94
C VAL A 34 -6.30 17.84 1.96
N ASN A 35 -6.13 19.16 1.95
CA ASN A 35 -6.95 20.11 1.17
C ASN A 35 -6.66 20.05 -0.34
N GLN A 36 -6.60 18.84 -0.90
CA GLN A 36 -6.23 18.51 -2.27
C GLN A 36 -7.05 17.30 -2.73
N THR A 37 -7.18 17.08 -4.04
CA THR A 37 -7.80 15.85 -4.56
C THR A 37 -6.91 14.64 -4.30
N THR A 38 -7.47 13.43 -4.39
CA THR A 38 -6.69 12.19 -4.23
C THR A 38 -5.50 12.12 -5.20
N TYR A 39 -5.73 12.41 -6.48
CA TYR A 39 -4.66 12.43 -7.48
C TYR A 39 -3.57 13.47 -7.17
N ASP A 40 -3.96 14.70 -6.82
CA ASP A 40 -3.00 15.78 -6.58
C ASP A 40 -2.14 15.52 -5.34
N PHE A 41 -2.74 14.93 -4.30
CA PHE A 41 -2.00 14.42 -3.15
C PHE A 41 -0.94 13.40 -3.58
N LEU A 42 -1.35 12.33 -4.27
CA LEU A 42 -0.42 11.28 -4.73
C LEU A 42 0.72 11.86 -5.58
N LYS A 43 0.41 12.79 -6.49
CA LYS A 43 1.40 13.43 -7.38
C LYS A 43 2.42 14.30 -6.64
N GLN A 44 2.08 14.86 -5.49
CA GLN A 44 3.01 15.68 -4.69
C GLN A 44 3.91 14.84 -3.78
N HIS A 45 3.55 13.58 -3.54
CA HIS A 45 4.30 12.67 -2.68
C HIS A 45 5.12 11.69 -3.52
N GLY A 46 6.45 11.90 -3.56
CA GLY A 46 7.37 11.13 -4.42
C GLY A 46 7.46 9.62 -4.17
N SER A 47 6.71 9.06 -3.21
CA SER A 47 6.56 7.62 -3.04
C SER A 47 5.52 6.99 -3.97
N PHE A 48 4.85 7.79 -4.81
CA PHE A 48 3.76 7.34 -5.70
C PHE A 48 3.99 7.69 -7.17
N ASP A 49 5.19 8.12 -7.58
CA ASP A 49 5.46 8.58 -8.94
C ASP A 49 5.09 7.53 -10.00
N SER A 50 5.39 6.26 -9.72
CA SER A 50 5.09 5.15 -10.61
C SER A 50 3.60 4.79 -10.60
N LEU A 51 2.93 4.94 -9.45
CA LEU A 51 1.49 4.75 -9.35
C LEU A 51 0.73 5.83 -10.15
N VAL A 52 1.16 7.09 -10.06
CA VAL A 52 0.60 8.22 -10.83
C VAL A 52 0.74 7.97 -12.33
N LYS A 53 1.90 7.48 -12.79
CA LYS A 53 2.09 7.07 -14.20
C LYS A 53 1.11 5.98 -14.63
N ILE A 54 0.82 5.00 -13.77
CA ILE A 54 -0.20 3.97 -14.05
C ILE A 54 -1.60 4.59 -14.15
N ILE A 55 -1.97 5.49 -13.22
CA ILE A 55 -3.27 6.18 -13.22
C ILE A 55 -3.45 6.98 -14.51
N ASP A 56 -2.43 7.76 -14.91
CA ASP A 56 -2.44 8.55 -16.13
C ASP A 56 -2.59 7.67 -17.37
N ARG A 57 -1.78 6.59 -17.44
CA ARG A 57 -1.82 5.65 -18.57
C ARG A 57 -3.13 4.87 -18.66
N ALA A 58 -3.71 4.50 -17.53
CA ALA A 58 -5.00 3.82 -17.46
C ALA A 58 -6.18 4.74 -17.80
N GLY A 59 -5.99 6.07 -17.76
CA GLY A 59 -7.03 7.05 -18.02
C GLY A 59 -8.11 7.06 -16.93
N ILE A 60 -7.72 6.86 -15.66
CA ILE A 60 -8.66 6.68 -14.54
C ILE A 60 -8.61 7.83 -13.52
N LYS A 61 -7.95 8.95 -13.86
CA LYS A 61 -7.81 10.10 -12.97
C LYS A 61 -9.16 10.59 -12.41
N ASP A 62 -10.17 10.69 -13.27
CA ASP A 62 -11.50 11.17 -12.86
C ASP A 62 -12.18 10.20 -11.89
N ILE A 63 -11.94 8.89 -12.03
CA ILE A 63 -12.44 7.88 -11.10
C ILE A 63 -11.71 8.00 -9.75
N VAL A 64 -10.38 8.16 -9.76
CA VAL A 64 -9.57 8.36 -8.55
C VAL A 64 -9.97 9.63 -7.79
N ASN A 65 -10.39 10.67 -8.51
CA ASN A 65 -10.88 11.93 -7.96
C ASN A 65 -12.41 11.95 -7.74
N SER A 66 -13.12 10.83 -7.86
CA SER A 66 -14.54 10.75 -7.50
C SER A 66 -14.74 10.42 -6.02
N ASP A 67 -15.99 10.30 -5.56
CA ASP A 67 -16.31 9.90 -4.17
C ASP A 67 -16.04 8.41 -3.96
N VAL A 68 -14.75 8.09 -3.79
CA VAL A 68 -14.24 6.74 -3.64
C VAL A 68 -13.24 6.63 -2.50
N THR A 69 -13.09 5.40 -2.00
CA THR A 69 -11.96 4.99 -1.18
C THR A 69 -10.93 4.30 -2.07
N PHE A 70 -9.72 4.83 -2.08
CA PHE A 70 -8.61 4.27 -2.85
C PHE A 70 -7.58 3.62 -1.94
N PHE A 71 -7.24 2.36 -2.23
CA PHE A 71 -6.14 1.62 -1.62
C PHE A 71 -4.90 1.71 -2.52
N ALA A 72 -4.09 2.75 -2.31
CA ALA A 72 -2.87 2.96 -3.07
C ALA A 72 -1.74 2.03 -2.61
N THR A 73 -0.81 1.75 -3.51
CA THR A 73 0.50 1.17 -3.19
C THR A 73 1.60 2.19 -3.50
N SER A 74 2.72 2.09 -2.82
CA SER A 74 3.90 2.89 -3.13
C SER A 74 4.61 2.38 -4.39
N ASP A 75 5.62 3.12 -4.82
CA ASP A 75 6.48 2.75 -5.94
C ASP A 75 7.14 1.38 -5.79
N TYR A 76 7.31 0.87 -4.56
CA TYR A 76 7.78 -0.50 -4.31
C TYR A 76 6.84 -1.54 -4.93
N GLY A 77 5.54 -1.44 -4.67
CA GLY A 77 4.55 -2.38 -5.19
C GLY A 77 4.41 -2.29 -6.71
N VAL A 78 4.58 -1.09 -7.28
CA VAL A 78 4.56 -0.88 -8.73
C VAL A 78 5.80 -1.47 -9.39
N ARG A 79 6.99 -1.20 -8.85
CA ARG A 79 8.27 -1.73 -9.34
C ARG A 79 8.24 -3.25 -9.41
N ASP A 80 7.80 -3.90 -8.34
CA ASP A 80 7.78 -5.36 -8.25
C ASP A 80 6.80 -5.98 -9.26
N TYR A 81 5.65 -5.34 -9.51
CA TYR A 81 4.73 -5.76 -10.56
C TYR A 81 5.34 -5.61 -11.96
N VAL A 82 5.97 -4.46 -12.25
CA VAL A 82 6.63 -4.23 -13.54
C VAL A 82 7.77 -5.22 -13.76
N ALA A 83 8.56 -5.53 -12.73
CA ALA A 83 9.62 -6.53 -12.79
C ALA A 83 9.08 -7.94 -13.12
N ALA A 84 7.94 -8.33 -12.52
CA ALA A 84 7.30 -9.59 -12.85
C ALA A 84 6.77 -9.64 -14.30
N LYS A 85 6.18 -8.53 -14.79
CA LYS A 85 5.75 -8.44 -16.20
C LYS A 85 6.92 -8.44 -17.17
N LYS A 86 8.05 -7.81 -16.81
CA LYS A 86 9.29 -7.88 -17.58
C LYS A 86 9.77 -9.33 -17.67
N GLN A 87 9.80 -10.07 -16.56
CA GLN A 87 10.23 -11.47 -16.55
C GLN A 87 9.34 -12.35 -17.44
N GLN A 88 8.02 -12.17 -17.34
CA GLN A 88 7.09 -12.84 -18.24
C GLN A 88 7.46 -12.56 -19.71
N ARG A 89 7.73 -11.29 -20.04
CA ARG A 89 8.07 -10.90 -21.40
C ARG A 89 9.42 -11.46 -21.87
N ILE A 90 10.43 -11.51 -21.00
CA ILE A 90 11.74 -12.13 -21.28
C ILE A 90 11.55 -13.59 -21.73
N ILE A 91 10.74 -14.35 -21.00
CA ILE A 91 10.44 -15.74 -21.31
C ILE A 91 9.72 -15.87 -22.65
N GLU A 92 8.72 -15.02 -22.90
CA GLU A 92 7.95 -15.02 -24.15
C GLU A 92 8.80 -14.77 -25.40
N VAL A 93 9.82 -13.90 -25.31
CA VAL A 93 10.66 -13.50 -26.46
C VAL A 93 12.02 -14.19 -26.49
N GLY A 94 12.39 -14.92 -25.45
CA GLY A 94 13.70 -15.58 -25.33
C GLY A 94 14.89 -14.61 -25.26
N ASN A 95 14.70 -13.40 -24.73
CA ASN A 95 15.77 -12.39 -24.63
C ASN A 95 15.69 -11.63 -23.30
N GLU A 96 16.77 -11.68 -22.53
CA GLU A 96 16.89 -11.05 -21.21
C GLU A 96 17.13 -9.53 -21.28
N ASN A 97 17.66 -9.03 -22.41
CA ASN A 97 18.11 -7.65 -22.57
C ASN A 97 17.02 -6.70 -23.10
N ILE A 98 15.75 -6.99 -22.82
CA ILE A 98 14.64 -6.16 -23.29
C ILE A 98 14.49 -4.88 -22.46
N GLN A 99 14.11 -3.80 -23.15
CA GLN A 99 13.57 -2.61 -22.49
C GLN A 99 12.09 -2.83 -22.20
N PHE A 100 11.73 -2.82 -20.91
CA PHE A 100 10.36 -3.03 -20.47
C PHE A 100 10.04 -2.13 -19.28
N GLY A 101 8.91 -1.43 -19.35
CA GLY A 101 8.37 -0.61 -18.28
C GLY A 101 6.84 -0.51 -18.35
N ILE A 102 6.27 0.41 -17.57
CA ILE A 102 4.81 0.63 -17.48
C ILE A 102 4.18 0.84 -18.87
N ASN A 103 4.88 1.53 -19.78
CA ASN A 103 4.40 1.81 -21.13
C ASN A 103 4.26 0.57 -22.02
N ASN A 104 4.87 -0.56 -21.65
CA ASN A 104 4.75 -1.83 -22.37
C ASN A 104 3.55 -2.66 -21.88
N ILE A 105 2.92 -2.26 -20.77
CA ILE A 105 1.75 -2.95 -20.22
C ILE A 105 0.48 -2.46 -20.93
N PRO A 106 -0.43 -3.36 -21.35
CA PRO A 106 -1.68 -2.99 -22.02
C PRO A 106 -2.52 -2.04 -21.15
N VAL A 107 -3.03 -0.96 -21.76
CA VAL A 107 -3.85 0.05 -21.06
C VAL A 107 -5.09 -0.57 -20.41
N LYS A 108 -5.74 -1.50 -21.10
CA LYS A 108 -6.91 -2.22 -20.57
C LYS A 108 -6.56 -3.03 -19.31
N GLU A 109 -5.42 -3.71 -19.30
CA GLU A 109 -4.96 -4.46 -18.13
C GLU A 109 -4.76 -3.53 -16.94
N LEU A 110 -4.09 -2.39 -17.14
CA LEU A 110 -3.88 -1.40 -16.08
C LEU A 110 -5.20 -0.82 -15.57
N ARG A 111 -6.11 -0.42 -16.48
CA ARG A 111 -7.41 0.16 -16.12
C ARG A 111 -8.24 -0.82 -15.30
N ASP A 112 -8.49 -2.02 -15.82
CA ASP A 112 -9.32 -3.02 -15.17
C ASP A 112 -8.72 -3.43 -13.82
N SER A 113 -7.40 -3.66 -13.78
CA SER A 113 -6.74 -4.12 -12.56
C SER A 113 -6.67 -3.02 -11.50
N MET A 114 -6.58 -1.73 -11.86
CA MET A 114 -6.64 -0.63 -10.89
C MET A 114 -8.02 -0.50 -10.24
N MET A 115 -9.10 -0.89 -10.93
CA MET A 115 -10.45 -0.81 -10.38
C MET A 115 -10.65 -1.72 -9.15
N ILE A 116 -9.80 -2.72 -8.92
CA ILE A 116 -9.87 -3.59 -7.73
C ILE A 116 -9.50 -2.85 -6.43
N TYR A 117 -8.82 -1.71 -6.54
CA TYR A 117 -8.36 -0.91 -5.39
C TYR A 117 -9.26 0.30 -5.09
N LEU A 118 -10.30 0.50 -5.89
CA LEU A 118 -11.22 1.64 -5.76
C LEU A 118 -12.60 1.12 -5.31
N PHE A 119 -13.19 1.76 -4.32
CA PHE A 119 -14.48 1.37 -3.74
C PHE A 119 -15.39 2.60 -3.65
N ASP A 120 -16.68 2.44 -3.92
CA ASP A 120 -17.65 3.53 -3.80
C ASP A 120 -17.77 4.05 -2.35
N GLY A 121 -17.83 5.37 -2.22
CA GLY A 121 -18.00 6.05 -0.93
C GLY A 121 -16.77 6.01 -0.03
N LYS A 122 -17.01 6.29 1.26
CA LYS A 122 -15.95 6.55 2.25
C LYS A 122 -15.83 5.42 3.27
N ILE A 123 -14.83 4.58 3.07
CA ILE A 123 -14.40 3.55 4.01
C ILE A 123 -13.37 4.19 4.93
N THR A 124 -13.81 4.72 6.06
CA THR A 124 -12.92 5.26 7.10
C THR A 124 -12.75 4.27 8.24
N ARG A 125 -11.71 4.47 9.05
CA ARG A 125 -11.44 3.61 10.21
C ARG A 125 -12.60 3.63 11.21
N GLU A 126 -13.27 4.78 11.35
CA GLU A 126 -14.42 4.97 12.25
C GLU A 126 -15.63 4.10 11.86
N ASN A 127 -15.71 3.67 10.59
CA ASN A 127 -16.82 2.88 10.05
C ASN A 127 -16.51 1.36 10.02
N LEU A 128 -15.39 0.96 10.62
CA LEU A 128 -14.88 -0.42 10.64
C LEU A 128 -14.74 -0.93 12.06
N SER A 129 -14.85 -2.24 12.22
CA SER A 129 -14.57 -2.98 13.46
C SER A 129 -13.64 -4.16 13.14
N PRO A 130 -13.24 -4.96 14.15
CA PRO A 130 -12.55 -6.23 13.91
C PRO A 130 -13.38 -7.31 13.20
N ASP A 131 -14.69 -7.09 13.05
CA ASP A 131 -15.59 -8.01 12.36
C ASP A 131 -15.36 -7.98 10.86
N ASN A 132 -15.63 -9.11 10.18
CA ASN A 132 -15.50 -9.20 8.73
C ASN A 132 -16.52 -8.26 8.06
N LYS A 133 -16.05 -7.45 7.11
CA LYS A 133 -16.90 -6.55 6.33
C LYS A 133 -16.47 -6.59 4.87
N TYR A 134 -17.39 -7.03 4.02
CA TYR A 134 -17.11 -7.29 2.62
C TYR A 134 -17.54 -6.12 1.73
N PHE A 135 -16.71 -5.80 0.75
CA PHE A 135 -16.90 -4.71 -0.19
C PHE A 135 -16.75 -5.18 -1.63
N VAL A 136 -17.47 -4.53 -2.54
CA VAL A 136 -17.35 -4.72 -3.99
C VAL A 136 -16.53 -3.56 -4.55
N SER A 137 -15.45 -3.90 -5.26
CA SER A 137 -14.60 -2.90 -5.92
C SER A 137 -15.28 -2.30 -7.15
N LYS A 138 -14.75 -1.19 -7.68
CA LYS A 138 -15.20 -0.55 -8.92
C LYS A 138 -15.06 -1.45 -10.15
N LEU A 139 -14.30 -2.55 -10.08
CA LEU A 139 -14.25 -3.54 -11.16
C LEU A 139 -15.59 -4.28 -11.29
N GLY A 140 -16.38 -4.30 -10.22
CA GLY A 140 -17.62 -5.08 -10.10
C GLY A 140 -17.39 -6.44 -9.46
N ALA A 141 -18.38 -7.32 -9.63
CA ALA A 141 -18.31 -8.68 -9.11
C ALA A 141 -17.27 -9.49 -9.87
N ILE A 142 -16.35 -10.10 -9.13
CA ILE A 142 -15.33 -11.01 -9.65
C ILE A 142 -15.69 -12.42 -9.15
N PRO A 143 -15.78 -13.43 -10.04
CA PRO A 143 -16.09 -14.79 -9.62
C PRO A 143 -15.16 -15.26 -8.50
N ASN A 144 -15.75 -15.78 -7.42
CA ASN A 144 -15.05 -16.31 -6.24
C ASN A 144 -14.11 -15.32 -5.55
N VAL A 145 -14.24 -14.01 -5.76
CA VAL A 145 -13.41 -13.01 -5.09
C VAL A 145 -14.26 -12.00 -4.34
N ARG A 146 -13.89 -11.74 -3.10
CA ARG A 146 -14.48 -10.68 -2.25
C ARG A 146 -13.36 -9.89 -1.59
N PHE A 147 -13.62 -8.63 -1.25
CA PHE A 147 -12.67 -7.82 -0.50
C PHE A 147 -13.15 -7.67 0.94
N ASN A 148 -12.45 -8.27 1.90
CA ASN A 148 -12.70 -8.09 3.32
C ASN A 148 -11.83 -6.93 3.82
N ILE A 149 -12.48 -5.87 4.27
CA ILE A 149 -11.82 -4.65 4.77
C ILE A 149 -12.28 -4.41 6.18
N LYS A 150 -11.35 -4.49 7.12
CA LYS A 150 -11.66 -4.44 8.56
C LYS A 150 -10.50 -3.89 9.37
N LEU A 151 -10.70 -3.75 10.67
CA LEU A 151 -9.62 -3.46 11.61
C LEU A 151 -8.95 -4.77 12.06
N ARG A 152 -7.64 -4.87 11.89
CA ARG A 152 -6.84 -5.98 12.41
C ARG A 152 -6.14 -5.54 13.69
N ARG A 153 -6.58 -6.10 14.81
CA ARG A 153 -6.00 -5.83 16.12
C ARG A 153 -4.65 -6.54 16.28
N THR A 154 -3.66 -5.80 16.76
CA THR A 154 -2.40 -6.35 17.25
C THR A 154 -2.11 -5.90 18.67
N ARG A 155 -1.27 -6.66 19.38
CA ARG A 155 -0.75 -6.33 20.72
C ARG A 155 0.78 -6.27 20.74
N ASP A 156 1.42 -6.12 19.58
CA ASP A 156 2.88 -6.07 19.45
C ASP A 156 3.54 -4.92 20.23
N TYR A 157 2.75 -3.93 20.66
CA TYR A 157 3.19 -2.76 21.44
C TYR A 157 2.64 -2.75 22.87
N SER A 158 2.45 -3.93 23.47
CA SER A 158 1.84 -4.10 24.80
C SER A 158 2.52 -3.33 25.93
N ASP A 159 3.78 -2.92 25.73
CA ASP A 159 4.54 -2.11 26.68
C ASP A 159 4.02 -0.65 26.77
N TYR A 160 3.28 -0.18 25.75
CA TYR A 160 2.81 1.20 25.63
C TYR A 160 1.30 1.32 25.43
N LEU A 161 0.68 0.34 24.79
CA LEU A 161 -0.72 0.37 24.37
C LEU A 161 -1.36 -1.01 24.57
N ASP A 162 -2.63 -1.05 24.99
CA ASP A 162 -3.37 -2.31 25.11
C ASP A 162 -3.44 -3.06 23.77
N TYR A 163 -3.64 -2.31 22.69
CA TYR A 163 -3.67 -2.80 21.33
C TYR A 163 -3.49 -1.66 20.31
N VAL A 164 -3.18 -2.05 19.07
CA VAL A 164 -3.21 -1.20 17.89
C VAL A 164 -4.11 -1.86 16.85
N ASP A 165 -5.03 -1.09 16.27
CA ASP A 165 -5.89 -1.57 15.19
C ASP A 165 -5.37 -1.04 13.85
N TYR A 166 -4.85 -1.94 12.99
CA TYR A 166 -4.47 -1.60 11.61
C TYR A 166 -5.67 -1.72 10.68
N LEU A 167 -5.80 -0.80 9.71
CA LEU A 167 -6.77 -1.02 8.64
C LEU A 167 -6.20 -2.09 7.70
N ASN A 168 -6.91 -3.19 7.55
CA ASN A 168 -6.48 -4.34 6.78
C ASN A 168 -7.32 -4.48 5.50
N PHE A 169 -6.64 -4.83 4.41
CA PHE A 169 -7.20 -5.05 3.08
C PHE A 169 -6.91 -6.48 2.66
N THR A 170 -7.95 -7.33 2.63
CA THR A 170 -7.81 -8.74 2.26
C THR A 170 -8.60 -9.05 0.99
N LYS A 171 -7.91 -9.57 -0.02
CA LYS A 171 -8.54 -10.25 -1.15
C LYS A 171 -8.82 -11.68 -0.72
N VAL A 172 -10.11 -11.98 -0.56
CA VAL A 172 -10.60 -13.32 -0.23
C VAL A 172 -10.85 -14.11 -1.52
N ILE A 173 -10.37 -15.34 -1.59
CA ILE A 173 -10.56 -16.24 -2.73
C ILE A 173 -11.41 -17.44 -2.28
N GLY A 174 -12.69 -17.41 -2.65
CA GLY A 174 -13.68 -18.37 -2.16
C GLY A 174 -14.17 -18.01 -0.75
N THR A 175 -13.95 -18.92 0.17
CA THR A 175 -14.19 -18.79 1.61
C THR A 175 -13.00 -18.10 2.29
N LEU A 176 -13.24 -17.46 3.43
CA LEU A 176 -12.16 -16.82 4.17
C LEU A 176 -11.26 -17.91 4.76
N ASP A 177 -9.95 -17.86 4.53
CA ASP A 177 -9.01 -18.91 4.97
C ASP A 177 -9.12 -19.21 6.48
N ALA A 178 -9.43 -18.20 7.29
CA ALA A 178 -9.59 -18.33 8.74
C ALA A 178 -10.89 -19.05 9.18
N GLU A 179 -11.84 -19.22 8.25
CA GLU A 179 -13.09 -19.94 8.45
C GLU A 179 -13.03 -21.37 7.87
N GLU A 180 -11.94 -21.72 7.18
CA GLU A 180 -11.76 -23.05 6.60
C GLU A 180 -11.43 -24.11 7.67
N PRO A 181 -12.02 -25.31 7.60
CA PRO A 181 -11.75 -26.39 8.56
C PRO A 181 -10.29 -26.87 8.56
N ASP A 182 -9.64 -26.86 7.39
CA ASP A 182 -8.23 -27.23 7.23
C ASP A 182 -7.49 -26.21 6.34
N TYR A 183 -6.86 -25.24 7.00
CA TYR A 183 -6.03 -24.23 6.35
C TYR A 183 -4.90 -24.82 5.50
N ASN A 184 -4.32 -25.96 5.89
CA ASN A 184 -3.18 -26.55 5.17
C ASN A 184 -3.58 -27.26 3.88
N ALA A 185 -4.87 -27.56 3.72
CA ALA A 185 -5.43 -28.13 2.50
C ALA A 185 -5.66 -27.09 1.40
N ILE A 186 -5.62 -25.79 1.74
CA ILE A 186 -5.88 -24.70 0.78
C ILE A 186 -4.69 -24.60 -0.21
N PRO A 187 -4.94 -24.71 -1.53
CA PRO A 187 -3.89 -24.52 -2.53
C PRO A 187 -3.22 -23.14 -2.41
N LYS A 188 -1.90 -23.07 -2.60
CA LYS A 188 -1.12 -21.83 -2.40
C LYS A 188 -1.60 -20.64 -3.25
N ASP A 189 -2.08 -20.92 -4.44
CA ASP A 189 -2.65 -19.95 -5.38
C ASP A 189 -4.07 -19.51 -5.02
N GLN A 190 -4.74 -20.25 -4.12
CA GLN A 190 -6.06 -19.95 -3.58
C GLN A 190 -6.03 -19.31 -2.19
N LEU A 191 -4.88 -19.31 -1.50
CA LEU A 191 -4.74 -18.60 -0.23
C LEU A 191 -5.09 -17.11 -0.35
N ASP A 192 -5.84 -16.62 0.62
CA ASP A 192 -6.18 -15.22 0.78
C ASP A 192 -4.94 -14.33 0.79
N LYS A 193 -5.08 -13.13 0.24
CA LYS A 193 -3.99 -12.15 0.18
C LYS A 193 -4.35 -10.95 1.04
N SER A 194 -3.72 -10.87 2.21
CA SER A 194 -4.00 -9.87 3.25
C SER A 194 -2.83 -8.91 3.45
N TYR A 195 -3.13 -7.61 3.48
CA TYR A 195 -2.15 -6.56 3.67
C TYR A 195 -2.70 -5.46 4.58
N ASP A 196 -1.89 -5.00 5.52
CA ASP A 196 -2.23 -3.82 6.30
C ASP A 196 -1.92 -2.53 5.55
N CYS A 197 -2.59 -1.47 5.94
CA CYS A 197 -2.28 -0.12 5.49
C CYS A 197 -1.19 0.48 6.39
N GLN A 198 -0.05 0.83 5.80
CA GLN A 198 1.01 1.58 6.48
C GLN A 198 0.59 3.02 6.81
N THR A 199 -0.35 3.56 6.04
CA THR A 199 -1.01 4.84 6.33
C THR A 199 -2.48 4.68 6.01
N SER A 200 -3.37 5.07 6.92
CA SER A 200 -4.81 4.94 6.73
C SER A 200 -5.55 6.18 7.15
N GLY A 201 -6.65 6.48 6.46
CA GLY A 201 -7.58 7.55 6.82
C GLY A 201 -7.23 8.93 6.27
N ILE A 202 -6.39 9.04 5.24
CA ILE A 202 -6.14 10.33 4.58
C ILE A 202 -7.45 10.78 3.91
N ARG A 203 -7.95 11.96 4.27
CA ARG A 203 -9.19 12.53 3.73
C ARG A 203 -8.83 13.60 2.72
N THR A 204 -9.06 13.32 1.45
CA THR A 204 -8.85 14.28 0.36
C THR A 204 -10.13 15.10 0.16
N THR A 205 -10.10 16.13 -0.68
CA THR A 205 -11.31 16.88 -1.02
C THR A 205 -12.33 16.03 -1.79
N THR A 206 -11.88 14.92 -2.38
CA THR A 206 -12.69 14.04 -3.24
C THR A 206 -13.11 12.75 -2.56
N GLY A 207 -12.28 12.15 -1.71
CA GLY A 207 -12.53 10.81 -1.17
C GLY A 207 -11.63 10.44 0.01
N VAL A 208 -11.36 9.15 0.15
CA VAL A 208 -10.50 8.60 1.21
C VAL A 208 -9.34 7.84 0.57
N LEU A 209 -8.13 8.04 1.10
CA LEU A 209 -6.93 7.34 0.67
C LEU A 209 -6.36 6.51 1.82
N HIS A 210 -6.12 5.23 1.53
CA HIS A 210 -5.32 4.33 2.35
C HIS A 210 -4.12 3.88 1.54
N VAL A 211 -2.97 3.72 2.21
CA VAL A 211 -1.72 3.30 1.60
C VAL A 211 -1.37 1.93 2.15
N LEU A 212 -1.35 0.92 1.27
CA LEU A 212 -0.96 -0.44 1.58
C LEU A 212 0.52 -0.51 1.95
N GLN A 213 0.87 -1.44 2.83
CA GLN A 213 2.27 -1.72 3.18
C GLN A 213 3.11 -2.07 1.95
N ASN A 214 4.42 -1.77 2.01
CA ASN A 214 5.32 -1.91 0.86
C ASN A 214 5.54 -3.36 0.38
N THR A 215 5.12 -4.36 1.17
CA THR A 215 5.12 -5.76 0.77
C THR A 215 3.99 -6.11 -0.19
N HIS A 216 3.01 -5.23 -0.37
CA HIS A 216 1.92 -5.40 -1.31
C HIS A 216 2.40 -5.14 -2.75
N ARG A 217 2.54 -6.21 -3.53
CA ARG A 217 2.77 -6.11 -4.97
C ARG A 217 1.47 -5.71 -5.67
N LEU A 218 1.56 -4.72 -6.57
CA LEU A 218 0.40 -4.23 -7.30
C LEU A 218 -0.31 -5.36 -8.06
N PHE A 219 -1.64 -5.30 -8.07
CA PHE A 219 -2.59 -6.27 -8.66
C PHE A 219 -2.54 -7.67 -8.06
N PHE A 220 -1.99 -7.83 -6.85
CA PHE A 220 -1.79 -9.14 -6.23
C PHE A 220 -1.01 -10.11 -7.12
N ASN A 221 -0.14 -9.56 -7.97
CA ASN A 221 0.68 -10.37 -8.85
C ASN A 221 1.64 -11.24 -8.04
N ALA A 222 1.73 -12.53 -8.37
CA ALA A 222 2.63 -13.49 -7.72
C ALA A 222 3.67 -14.07 -8.71
N GLY A 223 3.86 -13.43 -9.86
CA GLY A 223 4.82 -13.87 -10.88
C GLY A 223 6.26 -13.79 -10.37
N LYS A 224 7.15 -14.64 -10.92
CA LYS A 224 8.59 -14.51 -10.68
C LYS A 224 9.05 -13.14 -11.19
N MET A 225 9.81 -12.41 -10.38
CA MET A 225 10.42 -11.15 -10.80
C MET A 225 11.67 -11.42 -11.62
N ALA A 226 12.00 -10.50 -12.52
CA ALA A 226 13.29 -10.52 -13.19
C ALA A 226 14.37 -10.23 -12.16
N ASP A 227 15.47 -10.97 -12.24
CA ASP A 227 16.66 -10.74 -11.43
C ASP A 227 17.40 -9.46 -11.88
#